data_AF-A0A7C2B2W2-F1
#
_entry.id   AF-A0A7C2B2W2-F1
#
_cell.length_a   1.000
_cell.length_b   1.000
_cell.length_c   1.000
_cell.angle_alpha   90.00
_cell.angle_beta   90.00
_cell.angle_gamma   90.00
#
_symmetry.space_group_name_H-M   'P 1'
#
loop_
_entity.id
_entity.type
_entity.pdbx_description
1 polymer ?
#
loop_
_entity_poly.entity_id
_entity_poly.type
_entity_poly.pdbx_seq_one_letter_code
_entity_poly.pdbx_strand_id
1 'polypeptide(L)'
;MIGKVISAESDRITARILLDDIENINMGDLLIIESRFKYLARVSSVFSKNIGEPNLPDKIAVLTDRIDDMESLFGTQFYYAAECGILGVLDSGIKPAKTIPKFLSKIRKAESKDLEFLLKEGKNYIKIGRLRNMDLPIKIDIESFITKHAGVFGKTGSGKSNTVKVIIKEMIKHNIPCLVFDIHGEYGYKRGLGGME
;
A
#
# COMPACT_ATOMS: atom_id res chain seq x y z
N MET A 1 13.37 -4.21 -12.38
CA MET A 1 13.25 -2.73 -12.23
C MET A 1 11.89 -2.34 -12.78
N ILE A 2 11.13 -1.48 -12.10
CA ILE A 2 9.72 -1.18 -12.46
C ILE A 2 9.58 0.16 -13.15
N GLY A 3 10.42 1.12 -12.79
CA GLY A 3 10.24 2.47 -13.26
C GLY A 3 11.34 3.40 -12.79
N LYS A 4 11.13 4.69 -13.06
CA LYS A 4 12.01 5.78 -12.67
C LYS A 4 11.21 6.94 -12.12
N VAL A 5 11.79 7.67 -11.17
CA VAL A 5 11.21 8.92 -10.67
C VAL A 5 11.23 9.98 -11.78
N ILE A 6 10.08 10.58 -12.08
CA ILE A 6 9.96 11.71 -13.02
C ILE A 6 9.49 13.00 -12.34
N SER A 7 9.02 12.92 -11.10
CA SER A 7 8.76 14.09 -10.26
C SER A 7 8.86 13.65 -8.80
N ALA A 8 9.28 14.54 -7.92
CA ALA A 8 9.36 14.28 -6.50
C ALA A 8 9.04 15.53 -5.68
N GLU A 9 8.21 15.33 -4.67
CA GLU A 9 7.83 16.31 -3.65
C GLU A 9 8.12 15.72 -2.26
N SER A 10 7.85 16.49 -1.21
CA SER A 10 8.19 16.09 0.17
C SER A 10 7.50 14.80 0.64
N ASP A 11 6.28 14.54 0.19
CA ASP A 11 5.42 13.45 0.66
C ASP A 11 5.05 12.45 -0.46
N ARG A 12 5.40 12.74 -1.72
CA ARG A 12 5.00 11.95 -2.88
C ARG A 12 5.99 12.02 -4.02
N ILE A 13 5.92 11.05 -4.93
CA ILE A 13 6.63 11.05 -6.20
C ILE A 13 5.70 10.63 -7.33
N THR A 14 6.05 11.02 -8.55
CA THR A 14 5.51 10.42 -9.76
C THR A 14 6.57 9.50 -10.36
N ALA A 15 6.21 8.23 -10.54
CA ALA A 15 7.02 7.22 -11.19
C ALA A 15 6.55 7.08 -12.64
N ARG A 16 7.47 7.14 -13.61
CA ARG A 16 7.23 6.58 -14.94
C ARG A 16 7.42 5.08 -14.85
N ILE A 17 6.43 4.32 -15.30
CA ILE A 17 6.49 2.86 -15.33
C ILE A 17 7.17 2.42 -16.63
N LEU A 18 8.05 1.43 -16.51
CA LEU A 18 8.85 0.85 -17.58
C LEU A 18 8.65 -0.67 -17.69
N LEU A 19 7.61 -1.21 -17.05
CA LEU A 19 7.19 -2.59 -17.23
C LEU A 19 6.40 -2.70 -18.54
N ASP A 20 6.59 -3.83 -19.24
CA ASP A 20 5.83 -4.14 -20.45
C ASP A 20 4.35 -4.35 -20.14
N ASP A 21 4.07 -5.00 -19.01
CA ASP A 21 2.71 -5.21 -18.50
C ASP A 21 2.47 -4.38 -17.23
N ILE A 22 1.73 -3.28 -17.40
CA ILE A 22 1.34 -2.33 -16.35
C ILE A 22 0.39 -2.94 -15.32
N GLU A 23 -0.37 -3.98 -15.68
CA GLU A 23 -1.36 -4.61 -14.79
C GLU A 23 -0.69 -5.30 -13.59
N ASN A 24 0.62 -5.51 -13.67
CA ASN A 24 1.43 -6.00 -12.55
C ASN A 24 1.66 -4.96 -11.44
N ILE A 25 1.24 -3.70 -11.61
CA ILE A 25 1.31 -2.66 -10.57
C ILE A 25 -0.07 -2.45 -9.96
N ASN A 26 -0.17 -2.77 -8.66
CA ASN A 26 -1.43 -2.61 -7.96
C ASN A 26 -1.43 -1.41 -7.02
N MET A 27 -2.62 -0.83 -6.85
CA MET A 27 -2.90 0.13 -5.79
C MET A 27 -2.50 -0.43 -4.42
N GLY A 28 -1.68 0.30 -3.68
CA GLY A 28 -1.15 -0.13 -2.38
C GLY A 28 0.13 -0.96 -2.44
N ASP A 29 0.67 -1.29 -3.63
CA ASP A 29 1.98 -1.93 -3.74
C ASP A 29 3.06 -1.06 -3.08
N LEU A 30 3.97 -1.71 -2.36
CA LEU A 30 5.13 -1.07 -1.76
C LEU A 30 6.32 -1.09 -2.72
N LEU A 31 6.90 0.08 -2.92
CA LEU A 31 8.02 0.30 -3.83
C LEU A 31 9.23 0.86 -3.08
N ILE A 32 10.42 0.50 -3.57
CA ILE A 32 11.69 1.05 -3.12
C ILE A 32 12.24 1.96 -4.21
N ILE A 33 12.56 3.19 -3.81
CA ILE A 33 13.23 4.17 -4.65
C ILE A 33 14.71 4.21 -4.26
N GLU A 34 15.56 3.84 -5.20
CA GLU A 34 17.00 3.76 -5.02
C GLU A 34 17.65 5.08 -5.43
N SER A 35 17.92 5.92 -4.43
CA SER A 35 18.65 7.18 -4.57
C SER A 35 19.87 7.18 -3.64
N ARG A 36 20.32 8.35 -3.15
CA ARG A 36 21.30 8.40 -2.04
C ARG A 36 20.81 7.61 -0.82
N PHE A 37 19.52 7.67 -0.56
CA PHE A 37 18.83 6.90 0.47
C PHE A 37 17.82 5.95 -0.20
N LYS A 38 17.46 4.88 0.52
CA LYS A 38 16.38 3.97 0.11
C LYS A 38 15.05 4.51 0.65
N TYR A 39 14.18 5.00 -0.23
CA TYR A 39 12.86 5.46 0.19
C TYR A 39 11.85 4.34 0.01
N LEU A 40 11.01 4.15 1.03
CA LEU A 40 9.83 3.31 0.94
C LEU A 40 8.64 4.18 0.52
N ALA A 41 7.96 3.78 -0.54
CA ALA A 41 6.77 4.46 -1.04
C ALA A 41 5.64 3.48 -1.30
N ARG A 42 4.40 3.97 -1.31
CA ARG A 42 3.20 3.18 -1.59
C ARG A 42 2.47 3.74 -2.80
N VAL A 43 2.14 2.89 -3.77
CA VAL A 43 1.34 3.27 -4.94
C VAL A 43 -0.03 3.76 -4.48
N SER A 44 -0.37 4.99 -4.82
CA SER A 44 -1.64 5.65 -4.48
C SER A 44 -2.54 5.88 -5.69
N SER A 45 -1.99 5.89 -6.90
CA SER A 45 -2.74 5.95 -8.15
C SER A 45 -1.88 5.41 -9.30
N VAL A 46 -2.52 4.88 -10.35
CA VAL A 46 -1.88 4.48 -11.61
C VAL A 46 -2.71 5.09 -12.74
N PHE A 47 -2.05 5.70 -13.72
CA PHE A 47 -2.70 6.41 -14.81
C PHE A 47 -1.81 6.43 -16.07
N SER A 48 -2.40 6.63 -17.25
CA SER A 48 -1.67 6.95 -18.46
C SER A 48 -1.51 8.46 -18.60
N LYS A 49 -0.40 8.89 -19.22
CA LYS A 49 -0.16 10.26 -19.64
C LYS A 49 0.27 10.27 -21.09
N ASN A 50 0.00 11.37 -21.76
CA ASN A 50 0.48 11.62 -23.11
C ASN A 50 1.43 12.81 -23.17
N ILE A 51 2.32 12.82 -24.15
CA ILE A 51 3.32 13.86 -24.36
C ILE A 51 2.76 14.91 -25.33
N GLY A 52 2.76 16.17 -24.91
CA GLY A 52 2.74 17.31 -25.84
C GLY A 52 1.41 17.64 -26.55
N GLU A 53 0.34 16.86 -26.40
CA GLU A 53 -0.92 17.15 -27.11
C GLU A 53 -2.18 16.91 -26.24
N PRO A 54 -2.82 17.95 -25.68
CA PRO A 54 -3.92 17.81 -24.73
C PRO A 54 -5.11 16.96 -25.21
N ASN A 55 -5.38 16.99 -26.52
CA ASN A 55 -6.56 16.35 -27.13
C ASN A 55 -6.21 15.04 -27.86
N LEU A 56 -5.01 14.49 -27.64
CA LEU A 56 -4.58 13.26 -28.29
C LEU A 56 -5.55 12.09 -28.02
N PRO A 57 -6.07 11.86 -26.79
CA PRO A 57 -7.02 10.79 -26.54
C PRO A 57 -8.27 10.87 -27.43
N ASP A 58 -8.81 12.08 -27.64
CA ASP A 58 -10.00 12.30 -28.47
C ASP A 58 -9.71 12.01 -29.95
N LYS A 59 -8.53 12.40 -30.44
CA LYS A 59 -8.08 12.06 -31.80
C LYS A 59 -7.94 10.56 -32.00
N ILE A 60 -7.40 9.85 -31.00
CA ILE A 60 -7.27 8.40 -31.03
C ILE A 60 -8.63 7.75 -31.10
N ALA A 61 -9.57 8.18 -30.25
CA ALA A 61 -10.92 7.64 -30.23
C ALA A 61 -11.62 7.69 -31.61
N VAL A 62 -11.34 8.73 -32.41
CA VAL A 62 -11.85 8.87 -33.78
C VAL A 62 -11.16 7.94 -34.78
N LEU A 63 -9.91 7.56 -34.51
CA LEU A 63 -9.05 6.77 -35.40
C LEU A 63 -8.99 5.28 -35.04
N THR A 64 -9.48 4.89 -33.86
CA THR A 64 -9.38 3.50 -33.33
C THR A 64 -9.92 2.46 -34.30
N ASP A 65 -11.01 2.75 -35.03
CA ASP A 65 -11.60 1.81 -36.00
C ASP A 65 -10.83 1.71 -37.33
N ARG A 66 -9.80 2.55 -37.53
CA ARG A 66 -9.10 2.71 -38.80
C ARG A 66 -7.61 2.35 -38.73
N ILE A 67 -7.04 2.31 -37.53
CA ILE A 67 -5.60 2.16 -37.32
C ILE A 67 -5.35 1.35 -36.05
N ASP A 68 -4.87 0.11 -36.22
CA ASP A 68 -4.50 -0.77 -35.11
C ASP A 68 -3.17 -0.40 -34.45
N ASP A 69 -2.30 0.32 -35.17
CA ASP A 69 -0.94 0.66 -34.73
C ASP A 69 -0.74 2.18 -34.65
N MET A 70 -1.20 2.76 -33.55
CA MET A 70 -1.06 4.18 -33.27
C MET A 70 0.37 4.57 -32.84
N GLU A 71 1.16 3.61 -32.33
CA GLU A 71 2.54 3.89 -31.90
C GLU A 71 3.47 4.13 -33.09
N SER A 72 3.28 3.45 -34.22
CA SER A 72 4.10 3.68 -35.42
C SER A 72 3.84 5.04 -36.08
N LEU A 73 2.64 5.60 -35.96
CA LEU A 73 2.27 6.89 -36.55
C LEU A 73 2.69 8.08 -35.70
N PHE A 74 2.52 7.97 -34.39
CA PHE A 74 2.69 9.09 -33.48
C PHE A 74 3.98 8.98 -32.64
N GLY A 75 4.67 7.84 -32.67
CA GLY A 75 5.75 7.51 -31.75
C GLY A 75 5.19 7.15 -30.36
N THR A 76 6.09 6.92 -29.38
CA THR A 76 5.71 6.64 -27.98
C THR A 76 5.13 7.90 -27.31
N GLN A 77 3.90 8.26 -27.67
CA GLN A 77 3.24 9.44 -27.13
C GLN A 77 2.60 9.16 -25.77
N PHE A 78 2.35 7.89 -25.44
CA PHE A 78 1.81 7.49 -24.14
C PHE A 78 2.87 6.89 -23.25
N TYR A 79 2.72 7.13 -21.96
CA TYR A 79 3.44 6.39 -20.93
C TYR A 79 2.54 6.18 -19.73
N TYR A 80 2.73 5.06 -19.05
CA TYR A 80 2.10 4.82 -17.78
C TYR A 80 2.90 5.46 -16.65
N ALA A 81 2.19 6.00 -15.68
CA ALA A 81 2.75 6.59 -14.50
C ALA A 81 1.96 6.19 -13.26
N ALA A 82 2.63 6.26 -12.12
CA ALA A 82 2.02 6.03 -10.83
C ALA A 82 2.40 7.15 -9.87
N GLU A 83 1.44 7.67 -9.11
CA GLU A 83 1.78 8.43 -7.91
C GLU A 83 2.05 7.47 -6.77
N CYS A 84 3.10 7.78 -6.02
CA CYS A 84 3.46 7.01 -4.84
C CYS A 84 3.67 7.95 -3.67
N GLY A 85 2.96 7.71 -2.57
CA GLY A 85 3.18 8.42 -1.31
C GLY A 85 4.44 7.90 -0.63
N ILE A 86 5.35 8.81 -0.25
CA ILE A 86 6.57 8.49 0.49
C ILE A 86 6.17 8.16 1.94
N LEU A 87 6.46 6.93 2.37
CA LEU A 87 6.25 6.51 3.75
C LEU A 87 7.44 6.87 4.65
N GLY A 88 8.64 6.93 4.06
CA GLY A 88 9.86 7.36 4.75
C GLY A 88 11.13 6.80 4.12
N VAL A 89 12.24 6.97 4.82
CA VAL A 89 13.55 6.44 4.46
C VAL A 89 13.83 5.19 5.29
N LEU A 90 14.29 4.13 4.63
CA LEU A 90 14.71 2.90 5.28
C LEU A 90 16.09 3.05 5.92
N ASP A 91 16.13 2.88 7.24
CA ASP A 91 17.34 2.91 8.06
C ASP A 91 17.10 2.14 9.37
N SER A 92 17.36 0.81 9.37
CA SER A 92 17.02 -0.15 10.46
C SER A 92 15.53 -0.19 10.88
N GLY A 93 14.68 0.47 10.09
CA GLY A 93 13.30 0.84 10.35
C GLY A 93 12.87 1.91 9.34
N ILE A 94 11.73 2.55 9.58
CA ILE A 94 11.29 3.70 8.78
C ILE A 94 11.55 4.98 9.58
N LYS A 95 12.27 5.92 8.97
CA LYS A 95 12.44 7.28 9.49
C LYS A 95 11.72 8.28 8.57
N PRO A 96 11.23 9.42 9.11
CA PRO A 96 10.67 10.47 8.29
C PRO A 96 11.66 10.93 7.21
N ALA A 97 11.19 11.06 5.97
CA ALA A 97 11.99 11.60 4.89
C ALA A 97 12.21 13.10 5.11
N LYS A 98 13.47 13.53 5.19
CA LYS A 98 13.86 14.95 5.32
C LYS A 98 14.22 15.60 3.98
N THR A 99 14.22 14.82 2.92
CA THR A 99 14.69 15.18 1.57
C THR A 99 13.97 14.31 0.56
N ILE A 100 13.90 14.75 -0.68
CA ILE A 100 13.26 14.04 -1.79
C ILE A 100 14.25 13.13 -2.53
N PRO A 101 13.79 12.03 -3.17
CA PRO A 101 14.63 11.24 -4.07
C PRO A 101 15.00 12.03 -5.33
N LYS A 102 16.17 11.74 -5.90
CA LYS A 102 16.63 12.39 -7.15
C LYS A 102 15.73 12.02 -8.34
N PHE A 103 15.61 12.94 -9.29
CA PHE A 103 15.05 12.68 -10.61
C PHE A 103 15.77 11.48 -11.28
N LEU A 104 15.01 10.65 -11.99
CA LEU A 104 15.42 9.38 -12.61
C LEU A 104 15.96 8.30 -11.67
N SER A 105 15.82 8.45 -10.35
CA SER A 105 16.13 7.38 -9.39
C SER A 105 15.35 6.11 -9.76
N LYS A 106 16.01 4.96 -9.65
CA LYS A 106 15.43 3.66 -10.03
C LYS A 106 14.37 3.23 -9.02
N ILE A 107 13.33 2.57 -9.50
CA ILE A 107 12.23 2.06 -8.68
C ILE A 107 12.11 0.54 -8.87
N ARG A 108 11.93 -0.19 -7.76
CA ARG A 108 11.65 -1.64 -7.74
C ARG A 108 10.56 -1.96 -6.71
N LYS A 109 9.99 -3.17 -6.75
CA LYS A 109 9.08 -3.63 -5.69
C LYS A 109 9.90 -3.78 -4.41
N ALA A 110 9.26 -3.49 -3.28
CA ALA A 110 9.81 -3.89 -2.00
C ALA A 110 9.92 -5.41 -1.95
N GLU A 111 10.98 -5.89 -1.32
CA GLU A 111 11.19 -7.31 -1.04
C GLU A 111 11.07 -7.53 0.47
N SER A 112 10.89 -8.79 0.89
CA SER A 112 10.77 -9.12 2.32
C SER A 112 11.94 -8.58 3.16
N LYS A 113 13.15 -8.57 2.59
CA LYS A 113 14.37 -8.04 3.22
C LYS A 113 14.31 -6.55 3.53
N ASP A 114 13.62 -5.76 2.71
CA ASP A 114 13.47 -4.31 2.93
C ASP A 114 12.51 -4.03 4.10
N LEU A 115 11.67 -5.00 4.46
CA LEU A 115 10.62 -4.91 5.45
C LEU A 115 10.90 -5.76 6.70
N GLU A 116 12.13 -6.26 6.86
CA GLU A 116 12.55 -7.05 8.03
C GLU A 116 12.32 -6.33 9.36
N PHE A 117 12.33 -5.00 9.37
CA PHE A 117 12.03 -4.23 10.57
C PHE A 117 10.59 -4.46 11.08
N LEU A 118 9.66 -4.94 10.24
CA LEU A 118 8.32 -5.37 10.65
C LEU A 118 8.33 -6.73 11.37
N LEU A 119 9.38 -7.54 11.16
CA LEU A 119 9.54 -8.85 11.77
C LEU A 119 10.10 -8.79 13.19
N LYS A 120 10.52 -7.60 13.67
CA LYS A 120 11.06 -7.40 15.02
C LYS A 120 10.29 -8.22 16.05
N GLU A 121 11.05 -9.00 16.80
CA GLU A 121 10.53 -9.91 17.81
C GLU A 121 10.33 -9.18 19.14
N GLY A 122 9.32 -9.62 19.88
CA GLY A 122 9.07 -9.23 21.25
C GLY A 122 7.83 -9.95 21.76
N LYS A 123 7.67 -10.00 23.08
CA LYS A 123 6.64 -10.84 23.72
C LYS A 123 5.25 -10.20 23.74
N ASN A 124 5.15 -8.90 23.43
CA ASN A 124 3.93 -8.10 23.65
C ASN A 124 3.37 -7.53 22.35
N TYR A 125 3.09 -8.36 21.35
CA TYR A 125 2.49 -7.91 20.08
C TYR A 125 1.20 -8.66 19.76
N ILE A 126 0.16 -7.94 19.33
CA ILE A 126 -1.02 -8.54 18.69
C ILE A 126 -0.81 -8.68 17.18
N LYS A 127 -1.13 -9.84 16.61
CA LYS A 127 -1.13 -10.02 15.16
C LYS A 127 -2.49 -9.65 14.58
N ILE A 128 -2.55 -8.58 13.79
CA ILE A 128 -3.81 -8.09 13.20
C ILE A 128 -4.04 -8.58 11.77
N GLY A 129 -3.01 -9.09 11.10
CA GLY A 129 -3.12 -9.56 9.72
C GLY A 129 -1.77 -9.77 9.06
N ARG A 130 -1.74 -9.67 7.74
CA ARG A 130 -0.54 -9.75 6.91
C ARG A 130 -0.54 -8.66 5.85
N LEU A 131 0.65 -8.28 5.40
CA LEU A 131 0.80 -7.34 4.31
C LEU A 131 0.20 -7.93 3.02
N ARG A 132 -0.46 -7.11 2.21
CA ARG A 132 -1.03 -7.61 0.94
C ARG A 132 0.12 -8.00 0.00
N ASN A 133 -0.04 -9.12 -0.71
CA ASN A 133 0.94 -9.62 -1.69
C ASN A 133 2.32 -9.98 -1.11
N MET A 134 2.48 -10.00 0.22
CA MET A 134 3.68 -10.49 0.90
C MET A 134 3.25 -11.29 2.11
N ASP A 135 3.82 -12.48 2.31
CA ASP A 135 3.52 -13.28 3.49
C ASP A 135 4.25 -12.74 4.73
N LEU A 136 4.06 -11.46 5.07
CA LEU A 136 4.66 -10.78 6.21
C LEU A 136 3.59 -10.43 7.26
N PRO A 137 3.72 -10.87 8.52
CA PRO A 137 2.76 -10.54 9.57
C PRO A 137 2.81 -9.05 9.92
N ILE A 138 1.63 -8.45 10.09
CA ILE A 138 1.51 -7.12 10.67
C ILE A 138 1.19 -7.26 12.16
N LYS A 139 2.07 -6.69 12.97
CA LYS A 139 2.04 -6.74 14.44
C LYS A 139 1.84 -5.34 14.99
N ILE A 140 1.06 -5.22 16.06
CA ILE A 140 0.93 -3.97 16.82
C ILE A 140 1.43 -4.24 18.23
N ASP A 141 2.27 -3.34 18.76
CA ASP A 141 2.72 -3.39 20.14
C ASP A 141 1.52 -3.21 21.09
N ILE A 142 1.33 -4.18 21.98
CA ILE A 142 0.19 -4.25 22.90
C ILE A 142 0.18 -3.06 23.83
N GLU A 143 1.33 -2.76 24.44
CA GLU A 143 1.44 -1.72 25.46
C GLU A 143 1.07 -0.36 24.87
N SER A 144 1.67 -0.02 23.72
CA SER A 144 1.30 1.19 23.00
C SER A 144 -0.14 1.19 22.51
N PHE A 145 -0.74 0.04 22.21
CA PHE A 145 -2.11 -0.04 21.69
C PHE A 145 -3.13 0.22 22.81
N ILE A 146 -2.98 -0.43 23.97
CA ILE A 146 -3.93 -0.33 25.07
C ILE A 146 -3.89 1.04 25.78
N THR A 147 -2.74 1.72 25.77
CA THR A 147 -2.61 3.06 26.38
C THR A 147 -3.17 4.18 25.50
N LYS A 148 -3.54 3.89 24.25
CA LYS A 148 -4.04 4.88 23.28
C LYS A 148 -5.50 4.59 22.94
N HIS A 149 -6.26 5.63 22.61
CA HIS A 149 -7.58 5.44 22.03
C HIS A 149 -7.45 4.98 20.58
N ALA A 150 -8.15 3.89 20.24
CA ALA A 150 -8.20 3.33 18.89
C ALA A 150 -9.63 3.33 18.35
N GLY A 151 -9.77 3.55 17.05
CA GLY A 151 -11.06 3.47 16.35
C GLY A 151 -10.94 2.63 15.08
N VAL A 152 -11.91 1.75 14.84
CA VAL A 152 -12.00 0.93 13.62
C VAL A 152 -13.14 1.47 12.75
N PHE A 153 -12.78 2.06 11.61
CA PHE A 153 -13.72 2.72 10.70
C PHE A 153 -13.81 2.00 9.35
N GLY A 154 -14.95 2.13 8.67
CA GLY A 154 -15.18 1.50 7.37
C GLY A 154 -16.66 1.40 7.02
N LYS A 155 -16.95 1.17 5.74
CA LYS A 155 -18.33 0.96 5.24
C LYS A 155 -18.91 -0.36 5.75
N THR A 156 -20.22 -0.56 5.64
CA THR A 156 -20.85 -1.86 5.93
C THR A 156 -20.22 -2.95 5.07
N GLY A 157 -19.96 -4.13 5.66
CA GLY A 157 -19.29 -5.23 4.97
C GLY A 157 -17.75 -5.10 4.83
N SER A 158 -17.13 -4.01 5.27
CA SER A 158 -15.67 -3.82 5.14
C SER A 158 -14.83 -4.61 6.14
N GLY A 159 -15.45 -5.45 6.98
CA GLY A 159 -14.76 -6.26 7.98
C GLY A 159 -14.47 -5.58 9.33
N LYS A 160 -15.11 -4.44 9.66
CA LYS A 160 -14.92 -3.74 10.95
C LYS A 160 -15.04 -4.69 12.16
N SER A 161 -16.17 -5.37 12.28
CA SER A 161 -16.41 -6.31 13.40
C SER A 161 -15.42 -7.46 13.39
N ASN A 162 -15.02 -7.97 12.21
CA ASN A 162 -13.99 -8.99 12.10
C ASN A 162 -12.64 -8.49 12.64
N THR A 163 -12.21 -7.27 12.28
CA THR A 163 -10.98 -6.68 12.82
C THR A 163 -11.04 -6.54 14.34
N VAL A 164 -12.16 -6.06 14.88
CA VAL A 164 -12.36 -5.97 16.33
C VAL A 164 -12.31 -7.36 16.98
N LYS A 165 -12.91 -8.38 16.35
CA LYS A 165 -12.85 -9.76 16.85
C LYS A 165 -11.42 -10.31 16.91
N VAL A 166 -10.62 -10.08 15.87
CA VAL A 166 -9.20 -10.48 15.84
C VAL A 166 -8.43 -9.79 16.96
N ILE A 167 -8.63 -8.49 17.16
CA ILE A 167 -7.97 -7.73 18.24
C ILE A 167 -8.35 -8.30 19.61
N ILE A 168 -9.65 -8.49 19.88
CA ILE A 168 -10.13 -9.03 21.17
C ILE A 168 -9.54 -10.43 21.41
N LYS A 169 -9.55 -11.30 20.39
CA LYS A 169 -8.96 -12.65 20.48
C LYS A 169 -7.49 -12.59 20.86
N GLU A 170 -6.71 -11.70 20.24
CA GLU A 170 -5.31 -11.52 20.59
C GLU A 170 -5.15 -10.95 22.01
N MET A 171 -5.96 -9.97 22.43
CA MET A 171 -5.94 -9.44 23.79
C MET A 171 -6.21 -10.52 24.85
N ILE A 172 -7.20 -11.39 24.62
CA ILE A 172 -7.51 -12.53 25.51
C ILE A 172 -6.33 -13.51 25.59
N LYS A 173 -5.68 -13.84 24.46
CA LYS A 173 -4.48 -14.70 24.46
C LYS A 173 -3.34 -14.14 25.30
N HIS A 174 -3.26 -12.82 25.42
CA HIS A 174 -2.30 -12.10 26.25
C HIS A 174 -2.81 -11.84 27.69
N ASN A 175 -3.92 -12.46 28.10
CA ASN A 175 -4.57 -12.28 29.41
C ASN A 175 -4.95 -10.82 29.71
N ILE A 176 -5.29 -10.05 28.67
CA ILE A 176 -5.75 -8.67 28.82
C ILE A 176 -7.28 -8.68 28.87
N PRO A 177 -7.89 -8.15 29.94
CA PRO A 177 -9.34 -8.13 30.06
C PRO A 177 -9.97 -7.18 29.04
N CYS A 178 -11.06 -7.62 28.41
CA CYS A 178 -11.85 -6.81 27.48
C CYS A 178 -13.31 -6.75 27.93
N LEU A 179 -13.87 -5.54 28.00
CA LEU A 179 -15.31 -5.31 28.15
C LEU A 179 -15.87 -4.91 26.79
N VAL A 180 -16.85 -5.66 26.29
CA VAL A 180 -17.48 -5.43 24.99
C VAL A 180 -18.93 -5.04 25.19
N PHE A 181 -19.30 -3.85 24.72
CA PHE A 181 -20.70 -3.43 24.61
C PHE A 181 -21.24 -3.87 23.25
N ASP A 182 -21.90 -5.03 23.23
CA ASP A 182 -22.34 -5.68 22.00
C ASP A 182 -23.77 -5.32 21.61
N ILE A 183 -23.93 -4.20 20.88
CA ILE A 183 -25.23 -3.66 20.46
C ILE A 183 -25.97 -4.62 19.52
N HIS A 184 -25.24 -5.36 18.68
CA HIS A 184 -25.80 -6.19 17.61
C HIS A 184 -25.71 -7.70 17.89
N GLY A 185 -25.12 -8.11 19.03
CA GLY A 185 -24.94 -9.52 19.37
C GLY A 185 -23.86 -10.24 18.56
N GLU A 186 -22.94 -9.52 17.91
CA GLU A 186 -21.96 -10.10 16.98
C GLU A 186 -20.79 -10.81 17.68
N TYR A 187 -20.56 -10.53 18.97
CA TYR A 187 -19.39 -10.97 19.73
C TYR A 187 -19.74 -12.07 20.74
N GLY A 188 -20.97 -12.09 21.27
CA GLY A 188 -21.38 -13.02 22.33
C GLY A 188 -22.09 -14.31 21.91
N TYR A 189 -22.53 -14.46 20.65
CA TYR A 189 -23.49 -15.52 20.28
C TYR A 189 -22.84 -16.85 19.85
N LYS A 190 -23.25 -17.96 20.49
CA LYS A 190 -22.71 -19.33 20.34
C LYS A 190 -23.55 -20.29 19.46
N ARG A 191 -24.30 -19.80 18.47
CA ARG A 191 -25.04 -20.66 17.53
C ARG A 191 -24.73 -20.31 16.08
N GLY A 192 -23.86 -21.10 15.46
CA GLY A 192 -23.55 -21.09 14.02
C GLY A 192 -22.18 -20.48 13.68
N LEU A 193 -21.18 -21.34 13.46
CA LEU A 193 -19.93 -21.16 12.69
C LEU A 193 -19.08 -19.86 12.85
N GLY A 194 -19.34 -18.98 13.83
CA GLY A 194 -18.68 -17.66 13.89
C GLY A 194 -18.44 -17.05 15.29
N GLY A 195 -18.52 -17.87 16.34
CA GLY A 195 -18.12 -17.45 17.70
C GLY A 195 -16.60 -17.34 17.85
N MET A 196 -16.13 -16.50 18.77
CA MET A 196 -14.70 -16.38 19.10
C MET A 196 -14.20 -17.66 19.78
N GLU A 197 -13.49 -18.48 19.02
CA GLU A 197 -12.46 -19.42 19.50
C GLU A 197 -11.10 -18.93 19.02
#